data_AF-L8LUS0-F1
#
_entry.id   AF-L8LUS0-F1
#
_cell.length_a   1.000
_cell.length_b   1.000
_cell.length_c   1.000
_cell.angle_alpha   90.00
_cell.angle_beta   90.00
_cell.angle_gamma   90.00
#
_symmetry.space_group_name_H-M   'P 1'
#
loop_
_entity.id
_entity.type
_entity.pdbx_description
1 polymer ?
#
loop_
_entity_poly.entity_id
_entity_poly.type
_entity_poly.pdbx_seq_one_letter_code
_entity_poly.pdbx_strand_id
1 'polypeptide(L)' 'MDACYVDGEKVTPQPGNFYGGWITKDITGPFKGAPGTWGW' A
#
# COMPACT_ATOMS: atom_id res chain seq x y z
N MET A 1 -2.93 16.47 4.28
CA MET A 1 -2.78 16.09 2.86
C MET A 1 -4.02 15.28 2.52
N ASP A 2 -4.80 15.71 1.54
CA ASP A 2 -6.14 15.13 1.33
C ASP A 2 -6.12 13.85 0.48
N ALA A 3 -5.08 13.69 -0.37
CA ALA A 3 -4.83 12.48 -1.14
C ALA A 3 -3.39 12.47 -1.71
N CYS A 4 -2.93 11.28 -2.10
CA CYS A 4 -1.71 11.08 -2.90
C CYS A 4 -2.10 10.49 -4.25
N TYR A 5 -1.40 10.89 -5.31
CA TYR A 5 -1.63 10.42 -6.67
C TYR A 5 -0.31 10.00 -7.32
N VAL A 6 -0.35 8.90 -8.08
CA VAL A 6 0.75 8.42 -8.93
C VAL A 6 0.17 8.25 -10.33
N ASP A 7 0.76 8.94 -11.32
CA ASP A 7 0.29 8.92 -12.71
C ASP A 7 -1.21 9.26 -12.86
N GLY A 8 -1.70 10.22 -12.04
CA GLY A 8 -3.11 10.61 -12.02
C GLY A 8 -4.05 9.62 -11.31
N GLU A 9 -3.57 8.46 -10.87
CA GLU A 9 -4.32 7.50 -10.07
C GLU A 9 -4.24 7.82 -8.58
N LYS A 10 -5.38 7.83 -7.88
CA LYS A 10 -5.40 7.98 -6.42
C LYS A 10 -4.90 6.69 -5.77
N VAL A 11 -3.78 6.78 -5.07
CA VAL A 11 -3.14 5.62 -4.42
C VAL A 11 -3.61 5.43 -2.98
N THR A 12 -3.56 4.19 -2.50
CA THR A 12 -3.78 3.85 -1.09
C THR A 12 -2.45 3.62 -0.38
N PRO A 13 -2.25 4.12 0.85
CA PRO A 13 -1.06 3.78 1.63
C PRO A 13 -1.04 2.29 1.94
N GLN A 14 0.16 1.70 1.92
CA GLN A 14 0.37 0.33 2.36
C GLN A 14 -0.10 0.16 3.82
N PRO A 15 -0.87 -0.88 4.15
CA PRO A 15 -1.33 -1.10 5.52
C PRO A 15 -0.16 -1.40 6.47
N GLY A 16 -0.29 -0.88 7.70
CA GLY A 16 0.72 -1.00 8.75
C GLY A 16 1.66 0.20 8.82
N ASN A 17 2.53 0.20 9.83
CA ASN A 17 3.41 1.34 10.13
C ASN A 17 4.89 1.06 9.85
N PHE A 18 5.23 -0.14 9.36
CA PHE A 18 6.61 -0.57 9.17
C PHE A 18 7.12 -0.37 7.74
N TYR A 19 6.31 -0.70 6.74
CA TYR A 19 6.65 -0.50 5.33
C TYR A 19 5.96 0.74 4.79
N GLY A 20 6.75 1.67 4.24
CA GLY A 20 6.25 2.81 3.50
C GLY A 20 6.04 2.43 2.03
N GLY A 21 4.84 2.68 1.50
CA GLY A 21 4.52 2.36 0.12
C GLY A 21 3.15 2.86 -0.31
N TRP A 22 2.96 2.94 -1.62
CA TRP A 22 1.71 3.29 -2.27
C TRP A 22 1.23 2.11 -3.12
N ILE A 23 -0.06 1.80 -3.04
CA ILE A 23 -0.70 0.72 -3.77
C ILE A 23 -1.57 1.35 -4.86
N THR A 24 -1.32 0.95 -6.11
CA THR A 24 -2.17 1.22 -7.28
C THR A 24 -3.09 0.03 -7.54
N LYS A 25 -4.08 0.19 -8.45
CA LYS A 25 -5.03 -0.86 -8.88
C LYS A 25 -4.34 -2.10 -9.46
N ASP A 26 -3.13 -1.93 -9.97
CA ASP A 26 -2.37 -2.99 -10.63
C ASP A 26 -1.61 -3.88 -9.63
N ILE A 27 -1.44 -3.42 -8.37
CA ILE A 27 -0.74 -4.15 -7.32
C ILE A 27 -1.76 -4.93 -6.49
N THR A 28 -1.65 -6.26 -6.49
CA THR A 28 -2.61 -7.16 -5.81
C THR A 28 -1.90 -8.19 -4.94
N GLY A 29 -2.66 -8.80 -4.01
CA GLY A 29 -2.17 -9.86 -3.12
C GLY A 29 -2.05 -9.40 -1.66
N PRO A 30 -1.50 -10.27 -0.79
CA PRO A 30 -1.18 -9.87 0.57
C PRO A 30 -0.09 -8.79 0.56
N PHE A 31 -0.35 -7.69 1.25
CA PHE A 31 0.63 -6.61 1.37
C PHE A 31 1.53 -6.86 2.56
N LYS A 32 2.84 -6.79 2.32
CA LYS A 32 3.83 -7.00 3.37
C LYS A 32 3.59 -6.06 4.56
N GLY A 33 3.56 -6.59 5.77
CA GLY A 33 3.32 -5.81 6.98
C GLY A 33 1.84 -5.53 7.28
N ALA A 34 0.92 -6.02 6.45
CA ALA A 34 -0.49 -6.05 6.81
C ALA A 34 -0.73 -7.03 7.98
N PRO A 35 -1.76 -6.79 8.82
CA PRO A 35 -2.17 -7.75 9.84
C PRO A 35 -2.39 -9.15 9.22
N GLY A 36 -1.70 -10.16 9.75
CA GLY A 36 -1.85 -11.54 9.29
C GLY A 36 -0.89 -12.00 8.18
N THR A 37 -0.03 -11.13 7.64
CA THR A 37 1.05 -11.56 6.73
C THR A 37 2.29 -11.94 7.54
N TRP A 38 2.63 -13.23 7.60
CA TRP A 38 3.83 -13.74 8.29
C TRP A 38 4.84 -14.27 7.27
N GLY A 39 6.10 -13.88 7.42
CA GLY A 39 7.19 -14.22 6.49
C GLY A 39 7.60 -13.01 5.65
N TRP A 40 8.90 -12.70 5.71
CA TRP A 40 9.59 -11.62 5.00
C TRP A 40 9.40 -11.60 3.49
#